data_AF-A0A0B6YL58-F1
#
_entry.id   AF-A0A0B6YL58-F1
#
_cell.length_a   1.000
_cell.length_b   1.000
_cell.length_c   1.000
_cell.angle_alpha   90.00
_cell.angle_beta   90.00
_cell.angle_gamma   90.00
#
_symmetry.space_group_name_H-M   'P 1'
#
loop_
_entity.id
_entity.type
_entity.pdbx_description
1 polymer ?
#
loop_
_entity_poly.entity_id
_entity_poly.type
_entity_poly.pdbx_seq_one_letter_code
_entity_poly.pdbx_strand_id
1 'polypeptide(L)'
;VDFSTPGGVDTNGWQYSSHLYGPFYPRQHLRSSYRRRRWFRQYRITVFGPWHAAGSLGLVDLSVQVDPVTSTSDPVVLWAVGVNGDVLCRNGVTASNPKGDGW
;
A
#
# COMPACT_ATOMS: atom_id res chain seq x y z
N VAL A 1 -16.07 7.19 -5.55
CA VAL A 1 -16.21 6.58 -6.89
C VAL A 1 -15.40 7.41 -7.86
N ASP A 2 -14.62 6.78 -8.74
CA ASP A 2 -13.80 7.49 -9.72
C ASP A 2 -14.59 7.80 -10.99
N PHE A 3 -15.09 9.04 -11.11
CA PHE A 3 -15.80 9.51 -12.31
C PHE A 3 -14.86 9.86 -13.48
N SER A 4 -13.54 9.86 -13.25
CA SER A 4 -12.52 10.09 -14.28
C SER A 4 -11.99 8.79 -14.91
N THR A 5 -12.64 7.65 -14.62
CA THR A 5 -12.25 6.33 -15.14
C THR A 5 -12.13 6.36 -16.68
N PRO A 6 -11.02 5.88 -17.28
CA PRO A 6 -10.86 5.81 -18.73
C PRO A 6 -12.02 5.06 -19.41
N GLY A 7 -12.46 5.60 -20.55
CA GLY A 7 -13.67 5.14 -21.24
C GLY A 7 -14.97 5.73 -20.69
N GLY A 8 -14.91 6.55 -19.62
CA GLY A 8 -16.07 7.22 -19.03
C GLY A 8 -16.95 6.30 -18.20
N VAL A 9 -17.87 6.88 -17.44
CA VAL A 9 -18.85 6.17 -16.61
C VAL A 9 -20.23 6.78 -16.74
N ASP A 10 -21.27 6.08 -16.31
CA ASP A 10 -22.61 6.66 -16.13
C ASP A 10 -22.66 7.66 -14.95
N THR A 11 -23.83 8.23 -14.71
CA THR A 11 -24.07 9.18 -13.60
C THR A 11 -23.86 8.56 -12.21
N ASN A 12 -23.84 7.23 -12.11
CA ASN A 12 -23.62 6.48 -10.89
C ASN A 12 -22.22 5.87 -10.81
N GLY A 13 -21.33 6.15 -11.78
CA GLY A 13 -19.97 5.65 -11.83
C GLY A 13 -19.81 4.20 -12.31
N TRP A 14 -20.82 3.62 -12.97
CA TRP A 14 -20.75 2.30 -13.58
C TRP A 14 -20.23 2.36 -15.02
N GLN A 15 -19.55 1.29 -15.42
CA GLN A 15 -19.33 0.93 -16.82
C GLN A 15 -19.95 -0.45 -17.09
N TYR A 16 -20.33 -0.73 -18.33
CA TYR A 16 -21.09 -1.90 -18.75
C TYR A 16 -20.41 -2.65 -19.90
N SER A 17 -20.55 -3.96 -19.95
CA SER A 17 -20.02 -4.82 -21.02
C SER A 17 -20.96 -6.01 -21.29
N SER A 18 -20.91 -6.54 -22.52
CA SER A 18 -21.55 -7.81 -22.90
C SER A 18 -20.67 -9.04 -22.62
N HIS A 19 -19.37 -8.84 -22.34
CA HIS A 19 -18.39 -9.90 -22.09
C HIS A 19 -17.52 -9.56 -20.87
N LEU A 20 -17.27 -10.53 -19.99
CA LEU A 20 -16.53 -10.33 -18.74
C LEU A 20 -15.11 -9.75 -18.97
N TYR A 21 -14.43 -10.21 -20.02
CA TYR A 21 -13.07 -9.77 -20.39
C TYR A 21 -13.07 -8.77 -21.57
N GLY A 22 -14.23 -8.25 -21.95
CA GLY A 22 -14.39 -7.31 -23.06
C GLY A 22 -14.22 -5.84 -22.66
N PRO A 23 -14.33 -4.92 -23.63
CA PRO A 23 -14.34 -3.49 -23.36
C PRO A 23 -15.58 -3.08 -22.56
N PHE A 24 -15.42 -2.08 -21.69
CA PHE A 24 -16.49 -1.52 -20.86
C PHE A 24 -16.82 -0.09 -21.29
N TYR A 25 -18.11 0.24 -21.29
CA TYR A 25 -18.65 1.51 -21.80
C TYR A 25 -19.57 2.20 -20.77
N PRO A 26 -19.75 3.53 -20.83
CA PRO A 26 -20.53 4.26 -19.85
C PRO A 26 -22.04 4.06 -20.00
N ARG A 27 -22.52 3.70 -21.20
CA ARG A 27 -23.95 3.51 -21.48
C ARG A 27 -24.32 2.04 -21.33
N GLN A 28 -25.38 1.76 -20.57
CA GLN A 28 -25.97 0.43 -20.53
C GLN A 28 -26.72 0.14 -21.83
N HIS A 29 -26.46 -1.02 -22.43
CA HIS A 29 -27.19 -1.54 -23.58
C HIS A 29 -27.97 -2.80 -23.21
N LEU A 30 -28.94 -3.20 -24.03
CA LEU A 30 -29.77 -4.38 -23.78
C LEU A 30 -28.95 -5.67 -23.61
N ARG A 31 -27.81 -5.78 -24.31
CA ARG A 31 -26.90 -6.93 -24.23
C ARG A 31 -25.84 -6.81 -23.13
N SER A 32 -25.89 -5.77 -22.30
CA SER A 32 -24.94 -5.59 -21.19
C SER A 32 -25.26 -6.56 -20.06
N SER A 33 -24.42 -7.59 -19.90
CA SER A 33 -24.54 -8.62 -18.87
C SER A 33 -23.57 -8.41 -17.69
N TYR A 34 -22.59 -7.53 -17.83
CA TYR A 34 -21.60 -7.21 -16.81
C TYR A 34 -21.54 -5.71 -16.54
N ARG A 35 -21.27 -5.34 -15.29
CA ARG A 35 -20.96 -3.96 -14.89
C ARG A 35 -19.77 -3.90 -13.94
N ARG A 36 -19.00 -2.82 -13.98
CA ARG A 36 -17.89 -2.56 -13.05
C ARG A 36 -17.92 -1.11 -12.57
N ARG A 37 -17.40 -0.85 -11.37
CA ARG A 37 -17.27 0.48 -10.78
C ARG A 37 -15.89 0.60 -10.15
N ARG A 38 -15.15 1.66 -10.50
CA ARG A 38 -13.85 1.95 -9.90
C ARG A 38 -14.04 2.77 -8.63
N TRP A 39 -13.52 2.25 -7.52
CA TRP A 39 -13.38 3.01 -6.28
C TRP A 39 -11.97 3.57 -6.21
N PHE A 40 -11.89 4.86 -5.87
CA PHE A 40 -10.65 5.59 -5.68
C PHE A 40 -10.77 6.36 -4.38
N ARG A 41 -9.64 6.42 -3.66
CA ARG A 41 -9.47 7.25 -2.47
C ARG A 41 -8.12 7.92 -2.59
N GLN A 42 -8.12 9.26 -2.65
CA GLN A 42 -6.89 10.02 -2.51
C GLN A 42 -6.54 10.10 -1.02
N TYR A 43 -5.29 9.86 -0.68
CA TYR A 43 -4.77 10.15 0.64
C TYR A 43 -3.49 10.98 0.52
N ARG A 44 -3.23 11.81 1.52
CA ARG A 44 -1.97 12.53 1.66
C ARG A 44 -1.42 12.20 3.05
N ILE A 45 -0.26 11.58 3.10
CA ILE A 45 0.51 11.45 4.33
C ILE A 45 1.43 12.66 4.39
N THR A 46 1.20 13.52 5.37
CA THR A 46 2.14 14.59 5.71
C THR A 46 2.85 14.17 6.98
N VAL A 47 4.15 13.88 6.87
CA VAL A 47 4.97 13.44 7.98
C VAL A 47 6.03 14.51 8.25
N PHE A 48 6.13 14.92 9.51
CA PHE A 48 7.06 15.95 9.97
C PHE A 48 8.07 15.31 10.91
N GLY A 49 9.35 15.54 10.67
CA GLY A 49 10.41 15.06 11.54
C GLY A 49 11.76 15.16 10.85
N PRO A 50 12.86 15.12 11.62
CA PRO A 50 14.16 14.89 11.03
C PRO A 50 14.23 13.44 10.53
N TRP A 51 14.03 13.24 9.24
CA TRP A 51 14.21 11.94 8.60
C TRP A 51 15.68 11.55 8.63
N HIS A 52 15.94 10.33 9.10
CA HIS A 52 17.27 9.75 9.09
C HIS A 52 17.27 8.56 8.15
N ALA A 53 18.21 8.54 7.20
CA ALA A 53 18.42 7.38 6.37
C ALA A 53 18.84 6.19 7.25
N ALA A 54 18.10 5.08 7.16
CA ALA A 54 18.43 3.85 7.90
C ALA A 54 19.62 3.08 7.28
N GLY A 55 20.13 3.53 6.13
CA GLY A 55 21.22 2.91 5.37
C GLY A 55 21.01 3.09 3.86
N SER A 56 21.92 2.54 3.06
CA SER A 56 21.87 2.53 1.59
C SER A 56 21.36 1.21 1.00
N LEU A 57 20.69 0.38 1.81
CA LEU A 57 20.18 -0.92 1.36
C LEU A 57 18.96 -0.75 0.46
N GLY A 58 18.96 -1.44 -0.68
CA GLY A 58 17.78 -1.59 -1.52
C GLY A 58 16.82 -2.57 -0.85
N LEU A 59 15.71 -2.08 -0.32
CA LEU A 59 14.66 -2.89 0.30
C LEU A 59 13.43 -2.95 -0.61
N VAL A 60 12.82 -4.12 -0.70
CA VAL A 60 11.58 -4.37 -1.44
C VAL A 60 10.37 -4.38 -0.51
N ASP A 61 10.55 -4.94 0.68
CA ASP A 61 9.50 -5.05 1.69
C ASP A 61 10.07 -4.91 3.10
N LEU A 62 9.25 -4.45 4.04
CA LEU A 62 9.60 -4.25 5.43
C LEU A 62 8.40 -4.51 6.33
N SER A 63 8.63 -5.22 7.43
CA SER A 63 7.62 -5.52 8.42
C SER A 63 8.13 -5.19 9.82
N VAL A 64 7.25 -4.59 10.61
CA VAL A 64 7.51 -4.18 11.99
C VAL A 64 6.54 -4.93 12.88
N GLN A 65 7.05 -5.45 14.00
CA GLN A 65 6.23 -6.03 15.05
C GLN A 65 5.16 -5.04 15.49
N VAL A 66 3.92 -5.51 15.52
CA VAL A 66 2.74 -4.72 15.90
C VAL A 66 2.24 -5.05 17.31
N ASP A 67 2.81 -6.07 17.94
CA ASP A 67 2.46 -6.43 19.31
C ASP A 67 2.84 -5.31 20.28
N PRO A 68 1.99 -5.03 21.28
CA PRO A 68 2.25 -3.96 22.23
C PRO A 68 3.54 -4.22 22.99
N VAL A 69 4.40 -3.20 22.98
CA VAL A 69 5.66 -3.20 23.73
C VAL A 69 5.33 -2.93 25.21
N THR A 70 5.72 -3.84 26.10
CA THR A 70 5.42 -3.74 27.54
C THR A 70 6.39 -2.83 28.29
N SER A 71 7.66 -2.78 27.88
CA SER A 71 8.70 -1.95 28.47
C SER A 71 9.42 -1.11 27.41
N THR A 72 9.96 0.05 27.78
CA THR A 72 10.66 0.91 26.80
C THR A 72 11.96 0.30 26.26
N SER A 73 12.49 -0.70 26.95
CA SER A 73 13.66 -1.50 26.56
C SER A 73 13.33 -2.79 25.82
N ASP A 74 12.05 -3.17 25.74
CA ASP A 74 11.67 -4.38 25.02
C ASP A 74 12.02 -4.23 23.53
N PRO A 75 12.58 -5.27 22.90
CA PRO A 75 12.92 -5.23 21.49
C PRO A 75 11.64 -5.17 20.65
N VAL A 76 11.69 -4.36 19.59
CA VAL A 76 10.69 -4.34 18.52
C VAL A 76 11.31 -5.06 17.34
N VAL A 77 10.76 -6.21 16.97
CA VAL A 77 11.28 -6.95 15.81
C VAL A 77 10.94 -6.19 14.53
N LEU A 78 11.95 -5.92 13.71
CA LEU A 78 11.80 -5.36 12.37
C LEU A 78 12.63 -6.20 11.42
N TRP A 79 11.98 -6.72 10.38
CA TRP A 79 12.65 -7.46 9.32
C TRP A 79 12.31 -6.87 7.96
N ALA A 80 13.20 -7.10 7.00
CA ALA A 80 13.05 -6.61 5.64
C ALA A 80 13.54 -7.63 4.62
N VAL A 81 13.05 -7.49 3.39
CA VAL A 81 13.53 -8.26 2.23
C VAL A 81 14.31 -7.31 1.32
N GLY A 82 15.58 -7.63 1.08
CA GLY A 82 16.44 -6.89 0.17
C GLY A 82 16.09 -7.17 -1.30
N VAL A 83 16.54 -6.28 -2.19
CA VAL A 83 16.37 -6.43 -3.65
C VAL A 83 16.99 -7.71 -4.22
N ASN A 84 17.92 -8.33 -3.49
CA ASN A 84 18.58 -9.57 -3.87
C ASN A 84 17.87 -10.82 -3.27
N GLY A 85 16.78 -10.64 -2.53
CA GLY A 85 16.04 -11.72 -1.87
C GLY A 85 16.61 -12.14 -0.50
N ASP A 86 17.57 -11.40 0.04
CA ASP A 86 18.10 -11.56 1.38
C ASP A 86 17.12 -11.08 2.44
N VAL A 87 17.09 -11.77 3.59
CA VAL A 87 16.28 -11.40 4.76
C VAL A 87 17.18 -10.68 5.77
N LEU A 88 16.78 -9.47 6.14
CA LEU A 88 17.53 -8.58 7.02
C LEU A 88 16.74 -8.33 8.30
N CYS A 89 17.44 -8.10 9.42
CA CYS A 89 16.82 -7.76 10.70
C CYS A 89 17.41 -6.46 11.23
N ARG A 90 16.58 -5.48 11.55
CA ARG A 90 17.08 -4.24 12.15
C ARG A 90 17.33 -4.48 13.64
N ASN A 91 18.59 -4.48 14.03
CA ASN A 91 19.03 -4.72 15.39
C ASN A 91 18.84 -3.49 16.29
N GLY A 92 18.62 -3.71 17.58
CA GLY A 92 18.61 -2.66 18.60
C GLY A 92 17.38 -1.75 18.60
N VAL A 93 16.34 -2.08 17.83
CA VAL A 93 15.10 -1.30 17.79
C VAL A 93 14.34 -1.51 19.09
N THR A 94 14.13 -0.43 19.83
CA THR A 94 13.30 -0.37 21.05
C THR A 94 12.49 0.93 21.04
N ALA A 95 11.57 1.11 22.00
CA ALA A 95 10.87 2.39 22.14
C ALA A 95 11.82 3.54 22.52
N SER A 96 12.90 3.26 23.24
CA SER A 96 13.95 4.24 23.58
C SER A 96 15.00 4.43 22.47
N ASN A 97 15.14 3.47 21.54
CA ASN A 97 16.03 3.52 20.39
C ASN A 97 15.29 3.15 19.08
N PRO A 98 14.38 4.00 18.57
CA PRO A 98 13.55 3.66 17.42
C PRO A 98 14.33 3.55 16.10
N LYS A 99 15.55 4.10 16.04
CA LYS A 99 16.45 3.98 14.89
C LYS A 99 17.05 2.58 14.77
N GLY A 100 17.20 1.88 15.89
CA GLY A 100 18.08 0.73 16.01
C GLY A 100 19.54 1.06 15.68
N ASP A 101 20.36 0.03 15.72
CA ASP A 101 21.81 0.14 15.67
C ASP A 101 22.37 -0.27 14.30
N GLY A 102 21.68 -1.15 13.57
CA GLY A 102 22.13 -1.67 12.27
C GLY A 102 21.13 -2.63 11.63
N TRP A 103 21.42 -3.03 10.40
CA TRP A 103 20.73 -4.10 9.66
C TRP A 103 21.48 -5.43 9.79
#